data_AF-A0A952RE99-F1
#
_entry.id   AF-A0A952RE99-F1
#
_cell.length_a   1.000
_cell.length_b   1.000
_cell.length_c   1.000
_cell.angle_alpha   90.00
_cell.angle_beta   90.00
_cell.angle_gamma   90.00
#
_symmetry.space_group_name_H-M   'P 1'
#
loop_
_entity.id
_entity.type
_entity.pdbx_description
1 polymer ?
#
loop_
_entity_poly.entity_id
_entity_poly.type
_entity_poly.pdbx_seq_one_letter_code
_entity_poly.pdbx_strand_id
1 'polypeptide(L)'
;MSFVAKGLGLSLLVLATSLYACGDNKPPPAAPETPPASEGDGGADMPGTADGADGGTAAAEPAPPPAPKLDLPAESAKLKVKLKGKATEIEIKSDGTVNTAGKPTHKVTGMELQDKDGKGLLKADVDGNITNGEGAAYAKFDGDDLAGLDGSKFTVADEGVSQIDAKGKKTALGTAEGIGSAKKASALVVAYSVWGAKPPAAPKPKK
;
A
#
# COMPACT_ATOMS: atom_id res chain seq x y z
N MET A 1 52.04 14.90 16.78
CA MET A 1 50.96 15.91 16.84
C MET A 1 49.72 15.19 17.35
N SER A 2 49.32 15.50 18.58
CA SER A 2 48.18 14.90 19.29
C SER A 2 46.86 15.42 18.74
N PHE A 3 45.92 14.51 18.47
CA PHE A 3 44.50 14.86 18.35
C PHE A 3 43.71 14.20 19.47
N VAL A 4 42.90 15.06 20.10
CA VAL A 4 42.24 14.92 21.39
C VAL A 4 40.99 14.05 21.32
N ALA A 5 40.85 13.13 22.27
CA ALA A 5 39.64 12.39 22.58
C ALA A 5 38.60 13.26 23.31
N LYS A 6 37.32 13.14 22.93
CA LYS A 6 36.09 13.60 23.63
C LYS A 6 34.90 13.06 22.83
N GLY A 7 33.92 12.33 23.33
CA GLY A 7 33.62 11.88 24.68
C GLY A 7 32.45 10.87 24.63
N LEU A 8 32.35 10.07 25.67
CA LEU A 8 31.24 9.15 25.94
C LEU A 8 29.91 9.90 26.08
N GLY A 9 28.84 9.25 25.63
CA GLY A 9 27.45 9.62 25.91
C GLY A 9 26.54 8.40 25.83
N LEU A 10 26.84 7.39 26.65
CA LEU A 10 26.00 6.22 26.87
C LEU A 10 24.83 6.65 27.78
N SER A 11 23.68 6.98 27.20
CA SER A 11 22.46 7.25 27.98
C SER A 11 21.54 6.03 27.90
N LEU A 12 21.71 5.16 28.90
CA LEU A 12 20.80 4.09 29.28
C LEU A 12 19.60 4.73 29.98
N LEU A 13 18.39 4.69 29.40
CA LEU A 13 17.16 4.96 30.14
C LEU A 13 16.27 3.72 30.14
N VAL A 14 16.12 3.20 31.35
CA VAL A 14 15.39 2.01 31.77
C VAL A 14 13.90 2.35 31.94
N LEU A 15 13.05 1.43 31.45
CA LEU A 15 11.66 1.10 31.80
C LEU A 15 10.72 2.19 32.37
N ALA A 16 9.57 2.34 31.71
CA ALA A 16 8.28 2.50 32.40
C ALA A 16 7.18 1.73 31.64
N THR A 17 6.61 0.78 32.35
CA THR A 17 5.41 0.00 32.06
C THR A 17 4.16 0.88 31.95
N SER A 18 3.30 0.58 30.97
CA SER A 18 1.87 0.89 31.05
C SER A 18 1.08 -0.16 30.29
N LEU A 19 0.61 -1.16 31.05
CA LEU A 19 -0.59 -1.91 30.69
C LEU A 19 -1.74 -0.91 30.54
N TYR A 20 -2.35 -0.85 29.36
CA TYR A 20 -3.76 -0.47 29.26
C TYR A 20 -4.51 -1.59 28.55
N ALA A 21 -5.15 -2.40 29.39
CA ALA A 21 -6.29 -3.20 29.05
C ALA A 21 -7.54 -2.33 29.22
N CYS A 22 -8.24 -2.09 28.10
CA CYS A 22 -9.66 -1.79 27.97
C CYS A 22 -9.90 -1.94 26.45
N GLY A 23 -10.50 -3.01 25.94
CA GLY A 23 -11.72 -3.65 26.44
C GLY A 23 -12.94 -3.04 25.74
N ASP A 24 -12.91 -2.88 24.42
CA ASP A 24 -14.11 -2.60 23.62
C ASP A 24 -14.53 -3.89 22.91
N ASN A 25 -15.27 -4.70 23.66
CA ASN A 25 -15.86 -5.95 23.22
C ASN A 25 -17.11 -5.61 22.40
N LYS A 26 -16.92 -5.14 21.17
CA LYS A 26 -18.02 -4.97 20.21
C LYS A 26 -18.33 -6.34 19.62
N PRO A 27 -19.54 -6.90 19.81
CA PRO A 27 -19.91 -8.15 19.16
C PRO A 27 -19.86 -7.96 17.64
N PRO A 28 -19.45 -9.01 16.89
CA PRO A 28 -19.43 -8.95 15.44
C PRO A 28 -20.85 -8.67 14.91
N PRO A 29 -20.98 -7.90 13.82
CA PRO A 29 -22.27 -7.71 13.16
C PRO A 29 -22.87 -9.07 12.79
N ALA A 30 -24.15 -9.25 13.08
CA ALA A 30 -24.89 -10.46 12.76
C ALA A 30 -24.76 -10.79 11.26
N ALA A 31 -24.55 -12.07 10.96
CA ALA A 31 -24.58 -12.56 9.59
C ALA A 31 -25.96 -12.27 8.98
N PRO A 32 -26.04 -11.92 7.68
CA PRO A 32 -27.31 -11.76 7.01
C PRO A 32 -28.10 -13.07 7.08
N GLU A 33 -29.33 -12.98 7.59
CA GLU A 33 -30.22 -14.12 7.67
C GLU A 33 -30.51 -14.66 6.27
N THR A 34 -30.06 -15.89 6.01
CA THR A 34 -30.51 -16.69 4.88
C THR A 34 -31.98 -17.06 5.13
N PRO A 35 -32.92 -16.77 4.22
CA PRO A 35 -34.29 -17.24 4.38
C PRO A 35 -34.31 -18.78 4.42
N PRO A 36 -35.20 -19.39 5.23
CA PRO A 36 -35.28 -20.83 5.37
C PRO A 36 -35.63 -21.48 4.03
N ALA A 37 -34.89 -22.53 3.70
CA ALA A 37 -35.30 -23.50 2.69
C ALA A 37 -36.58 -24.17 3.19
N SER A 38 -37.67 -23.96 2.45
CA SER A 38 -38.93 -24.65 2.70
C SER A 38 -38.84 -26.03 2.05
N GLU A 39 -38.66 -27.07 2.89
CA GLU A 39 -39.01 -28.45 2.52
C GLU A 39 -40.54 -28.53 2.42
N GLY A 40 -41.03 -28.77 1.21
CA GLY A 40 -42.43 -29.06 0.91
C GLY A 40 -42.54 -30.42 0.26
N ASP A 41 -42.84 -31.41 1.11
CA ASP A 41 -43.25 -32.76 0.77
C ASP A 41 -44.66 -32.77 0.14
N GLY A 42 -44.86 -33.65 -0.86
CA GLY A 42 -46.15 -34.27 -1.12
C GLY A 42 -47.17 -33.55 -2.03
N GLY A 43 -47.25 -34.04 -3.28
CA GLY A 43 -48.49 -34.70 -3.72
C GLY A 43 -49.48 -33.99 -4.64
N ALA A 44 -49.74 -34.68 -5.76
CA ALA A 44 -50.99 -34.81 -6.51
C ALA A 44 -51.38 -33.77 -7.58
N ASP A 45 -51.41 -34.31 -8.81
CA ASP A 45 -52.21 -33.99 -10.00
C ASP A 45 -53.34 -32.95 -9.91
N MET A 46 -53.32 -31.97 -10.84
CA MET A 46 -54.44 -31.69 -11.77
C MET A 46 -53.94 -30.92 -13.02
N PRO A 47 -54.57 -31.12 -14.21
CA PRO A 47 -54.26 -30.36 -15.41
C PRO A 47 -55.06 -29.06 -15.48
N GLY A 48 -54.39 -27.92 -15.64
CA GLY A 48 -55.02 -26.61 -15.75
C GLY A 48 -54.29 -25.71 -16.74
N THR A 49 -54.81 -25.64 -17.95
CA THR A 49 -54.49 -24.66 -19.00
C THR A 49 -54.80 -23.24 -18.53
N ALA A 50 -53.84 -22.31 -18.57
CA ALA A 50 -54.08 -20.87 -18.82
C ALA A 50 -52.78 -20.07 -19.05
N ASP A 51 -52.80 -19.31 -20.14
CA ASP A 51 -52.12 -18.04 -20.47
C ASP A 51 -50.74 -17.70 -19.89
N GLY A 52 -49.76 -17.72 -20.79
CA GLY A 52 -48.46 -17.09 -20.59
C GLY A 52 -48.56 -15.57 -20.53
N ALA A 53 -48.37 -15.02 -19.32
CA ALA A 53 -47.97 -13.64 -19.14
C ALA A 53 -46.43 -13.60 -19.10
N ASP A 54 -45.84 -12.97 -20.11
CA ASP A 54 -44.41 -12.72 -20.28
C ASP A 54 -43.90 -11.78 -19.17
N GLY A 55 -43.61 -12.37 -18.01
CA GLY A 55 -42.96 -11.71 -16.88
C GLY A 55 -41.47 -11.61 -17.15
N GLY A 56 -41.09 -10.67 -18.03
CA GLY A 56 -39.71 -10.28 -18.29
C GLY A 56 -39.01 -9.85 -17.01
N THR A 57 -38.39 -10.81 -16.33
CA THR A 57 -37.50 -10.57 -15.20
C THR A 57 -36.24 -9.96 -15.81
N ALA A 58 -36.13 -8.64 -15.75
CA ALA A 58 -34.91 -7.93 -16.10
C ALA A 58 -33.80 -8.45 -15.18
N ALA A 59 -32.94 -9.32 -15.72
CA ALA A 59 -31.74 -9.76 -15.05
C ALA A 59 -30.91 -8.52 -14.68
N ALA A 60 -30.70 -8.31 -13.39
CA ALA A 60 -29.84 -7.25 -12.90
C ALA A 60 -28.46 -7.42 -13.54
N GLU A 61 -28.03 -6.41 -14.30
CA GLU A 61 -26.70 -6.37 -14.89
C GLU A 61 -25.67 -6.46 -13.75
N PRO A 62 -24.70 -7.41 -13.81
CA PRO A 62 -23.72 -7.55 -12.75
C PRO A 62 -22.91 -6.26 -12.62
N ALA A 63 -22.84 -5.74 -11.39
CA ALA A 63 -22.07 -4.54 -11.09
C ALA A 63 -20.62 -4.70 -11.58
N PRO A 64 -20.04 -3.68 -12.25
CA PRO A 64 -18.68 -3.76 -12.75
C PRO A 64 -17.70 -4.04 -11.61
N PRO A 65 -16.64 -4.81 -11.85
CA PRO A 65 -15.65 -5.11 -10.83
C PRO A 65 -15.04 -3.80 -10.28
N PRO A 66 -14.75 -3.73 -8.96
CA PRO A 66 -14.18 -2.53 -8.36
C PRO A 66 -12.85 -2.19 -9.02
N ALA A 67 -12.66 -0.91 -9.34
CA ALA A 67 -11.40 -0.43 -9.92
C ALA A 67 -10.23 -0.70 -8.95
N PRO A 68 -9.07 -1.17 -9.43
CA PRO A 68 -7.92 -1.46 -8.59
C PRO A 68 -7.45 -0.19 -7.85
N LYS A 69 -7.10 -0.35 -6.57
CA LYS A 69 -6.58 0.72 -5.70
C LYS A 69 -5.32 0.25 -4.96
N LEU A 70 -4.44 1.19 -4.60
CA LEU A 70 -3.29 0.89 -3.76
C LEU A 70 -3.85 0.75 -2.36
N ASP A 71 -3.62 -0.40 -1.75
CA ASP A 71 -4.06 -0.62 -0.38
C ASP A 71 -3.33 0.36 0.55
N LEU A 72 -4.14 1.00 1.40
CA LEU A 72 -3.67 1.86 2.48
C LEU A 72 -3.56 1.04 3.76
N PRO A 73 -2.70 1.44 4.71
CA PRO A 73 -2.58 0.71 5.96
C PRO A 73 -3.87 0.85 6.77
N ALA A 74 -4.24 -0.17 7.56
CA ALA A 74 -5.47 -0.13 8.35
C ALA A 74 -5.44 0.96 9.45
N GLU A 75 -4.27 1.21 10.05
CA GLU A 75 -4.08 2.24 11.09
C GLU A 75 -3.02 3.27 10.68
N SER A 76 -1.75 2.87 10.71
CA SER A 76 -0.63 3.66 10.21
C SER A 76 0.56 2.74 9.98
N ALA A 77 1.27 2.94 8.88
CA ALA A 77 2.57 2.31 8.63
C ALA A 77 3.70 3.31 8.94
N LYS A 78 4.72 2.86 9.66
CA LYS A 78 5.91 3.66 9.98
C LYS A 78 7.15 3.03 9.36
N LEU A 79 7.91 3.84 8.66
CA LEU A 79 9.11 3.47 7.93
C LEU A 79 10.27 4.32 8.47
N LYS A 80 11.32 3.68 8.97
CA LYS A 80 12.54 4.37 9.39
C LYS A 80 13.64 4.06 8.40
N VAL A 81 13.79 4.90 7.37
CA VAL A 81 14.67 4.66 6.23
C VAL A 81 15.86 5.63 6.18
N LYS A 82 17.02 5.14 5.74
CA LYS A 82 18.23 5.94 5.55
C LYS A 82 18.26 6.52 4.14
N LEU A 83 17.79 7.75 3.98
CA LEU A 83 17.78 8.48 2.72
C LEU A 83 19.04 9.36 2.63
N LYS A 84 19.83 9.20 1.56
CA LYS A 84 21.05 10.00 1.32
C LYS A 84 21.97 10.07 2.54
N GLY A 85 22.08 8.97 3.28
CA GLY A 85 22.90 8.86 4.49
C GLY A 85 22.24 9.32 5.81
N LYS A 86 21.03 9.89 5.78
CA LYS A 86 20.30 10.37 6.97
C LYS A 86 19.10 9.49 7.28
N ALA A 87 18.94 9.10 8.54
CA ALA A 87 17.73 8.44 9.00
C ALA A 87 16.53 9.40 8.86
N THR A 88 15.49 8.95 8.20
CA THR A 88 14.27 9.68 7.91
C THR A 88 13.09 8.81 8.28
N GLU A 89 12.21 9.36 9.11
CA GLU A 89 10.94 8.72 9.45
C GLU A 89 9.89 9.11 8.43
N ILE A 90 9.24 8.11 7.84
CA ILE A 90 8.10 8.25 6.95
C ILE A 90 6.93 7.52 7.61
N GLU A 91 5.82 8.20 7.80
CA GLU A 91 4.60 7.63 8.34
C GLU A 91 3.50 7.75 7.29
N ILE A 92 2.87 6.64 6.94
CA ILE A 92 1.72 6.57 6.04
C ILE A 92 0.51 6.27 6.91
N LYS A 93 -0.40 7.23 7.03
CA LYS A 93 -1.64 7.07 7.79
C LYS A 93 -2.67 6.26 6.99
N SER A 94 -3.70 5.77 7.66
CA SER A 94 -4.79 5.02 7.03
C SER A 94 -5.61 5.81 6.00
N ASP A 95 -5.61 7.15 6.08
CA ASP A 95 -6.22 8.04 5.09
C ASP A 95 -5.30 8.32 3.88
N GLY A 96 -4.14 7.67 3.83
CA GLY A 96 -3.13 7.82 2.79
C GLY A 96 -2.23 9.04 2.96
N THR A 97 -2.42 9.86 4.00
CA THR A 97 -1.52 10.98 4.28
C THR A 97 -0.13 10.47 4.60
N VAL A 98 0.88 11.00 3.92
CA VAL A 98 2.28 10.67 4.11
C VAL A 98 2.95 11.81 4.88
N ASN A 99 3.42 11.49 6.07
CA ASN A 99 4.26 12.35 6.88
C ASN A 99 5.73 11.99 6.64
N THR A 100 6.58 12.98 6.45
CA THR A 100 8.05 12.82 6.47
C THR A 100 8.62 13.69 7.57
N ALA A 101 9.36 13.09 8.50
CA ALA A 101 9.89 13.77 9.68
C ALA A 101 8.79 14.55 10.44
N GLY A 102 7.62 13.94 10.62
CA GLY A 102 6.47 14.50 11.34
C GLY A 102 5.68 15.59 10.60
N LYS A 103 6.01 15.89 9.33
CA LYS A 103 5.27 16.89 8.52
C LYS A 103 4.56 16.22 7.35
N PRO A 104 3.31 16.59 7.03
CA PRO A 104 2.64 16.08 5.84
C PRO A 104 3.37 16.58 4.59
N THR A 105 3.80 15.65 3.74
CA THR A 105 4.55 15.94 2.52
C THR A 105 3.81 15.48 1.27
N HIS A 106 3.10 14.36 1.35
CA HIS A 106 2.42 13.75 0.22
C HIS A 106 1.10 13.11 0.67
N LYS A 107 0.30 12.67 -0.31
CA LYS A 107 -0.88 11.86 -0.06
C LYS A 107 -0.99 10.74 -1.10
N VAL A 108 -1.22 9.52 -0.64
CA VAL A 108 -1.61 8.40 -1.49
C VAL A 108 -3.12 8.42 -1.63
N THR A 109 -3.63 8.49 -2.85
CA THR A 109 -5.08 8.50 -3.12
C THR A 109 -5.37 7.65 -4.34
N GLY A 110 -6.13 6.57 -4.15
CA GLY A 110 -6.44 5.61 -5.21
C GLY A 110 -5.18 4.93 -5.75
N MET A 111 -4.77 5.34 -6.94
CA MET A 111 -3.56 4.84 -7.65
C MET A 111 -2.45 5.90 -7.71
N GLU A 112 -2.61 7.05 -7.06
CA GLU A 112 -1.74 8.22 -7.25
C GLU A 112 -1.04 8.61 -5.95
N LEU A 113 0.24 8.98 -6.08
CA LEU A 113 0.96 9.76 -5.09
C LEU A 113 0.85 11.23 -5.49
N GLN A 114 0.31 12.05 -4.60
CA GLN A 114 0.12 13.48 -4.80
C GLN A 114 1.00 14.28 -3.85
N ASP A 115 1.37 15.50 -4.25
CA ASP A 115 1.96 16.47 -3.33
C ASP A 115 0.92 17.04 -2.35
N LYS A 116 1.37 17.91 -1.44
CA LYS A 116 0.51 18.60 -0.46
C LYS A 116 -0.58 19.47 -1.10
N ASP A 117 -0.43 19.85 -2.37
CA ASP A 117 -1.35 20.71 -3.11
C ASP A 117 -2.32 19.87 -3.99
N GLY A 118 -2.24 18.54 -3.89
CA GLY A 118 -3.08 17.59 -4.65
C GLY A 118 -2.60 17.33 -6.07
N LYS A 119 -1.42 17.83 -6.45
CA LYS A 119 -0.85 17.58 -7.78
C LYS A 119 -0.30 16.15 -7.84
N GLY A 120 -0.72 15.39 -8.84
CA GLY A 120 -0.20 14.04 -9.11
C GLY A 120 1.30 14.07 -9.40
N LEU A 121 2.06 13.33 -8.60
CA LEU A 121 3.51 13.15 -8.74
C LEU A 121 3.83 11.83 -9.43
N LEU A 122 3.19 10.76 -8.97
CA LEU A 122 3.29 9.42 -9.54
C LEU A 122 1.89 8.82 -9.67
N LYS A 123 1.66 8.05 -10.72
CA LYS A 123 0.40 7.34 -10.98
C LYS A 123 0.69 5.91 -11.36
N ALA A 124 0.10 4.97 -10.62
CA ALA A 124 0.02 3.58 -10.98
C ALA A 124 -1.17 3.35 -11.94
N ASP A 125 -1.01 2.45 -12.90
CA ASP A 125 -2.11 1.90 -13.68
C ASP A 125 -2.49 0.50 -13.18
N VAL A 126 -3.50 -0.08 -13.82
CA VAL A 126 -4.04 -1.40 -13.48
C VAL A 126 -3.05 -2.54 -13.74
N ASP A 127 -2.08 -2.31 -14.63
CA ASP A 127 -1.00 -3.25 -14.97
C ASP A 127 0.23 -3.05 -14.06
N GLY A 128 0.12 -2.16 -13.07
CA GLY A 128 1.18 -1.81 -12.14
C GLY A 128 2.28 -0.92 -12.74
N ASN A 129 2.14 -0.39 -13.96
CA ASN A 129 3.10 0.59 -14.48
C ASN A 129 2.94 1.92 -13.73
N ILE A 130 4.05 2.56 -13.41
CA ILE A 130 4.09 3.87 -12.77
C ILE A 130 4.55 4.90 -13.78
N THR A 131 3.78 5.97 -13.92
CA THR A 131 4.15 7.18 -14.65
C THR A 131 4.34 8.33 -13.68
N ASN A 132 5.15 9.32 -14.06
CA ASN A 132 5.27 10.57 -13.31
C ASN A 132 4.16 11.56 -13.70
N GLY A 133 4.09 12.71 -13.02
CA GLY A 133 3.12 13.77 -13.32
C GLY A 133 3.22 14.38 -14.73
N GLU A 134 4.26 14.05 -15.50
CA GLU A 134 4.43 14.43 -16.91
C GLU A 134 4.00 13.31 -17.88
N GLY A 135 3.57 12.16 -17.35
CA GLY A 135 3.20 10.96 -18.13
C GLY A 135 4.39 10.11 -18.57
N ALA A 136 5.62 10.44 -18.18
CA ALA A 136 6.79 9.65 -18.49
C ALA A 136 6.85 8.39 -17.61
N ALA A 137 7.34 7.29 -18.17
CA ALA A 137 7.56 6.06 -17.42
C ALA A 137 8.50 6.31 -16.22
N TYR A 138 8.19 5.69 -15.08
CA TYR A 138 8.90 5.89 -13.83
C TYR A 138 9.37 4.57 -13.21
N ALA A 139 8.47 3.60 -13.08
CA ALA A 139 8.71 2.30 -12.46
C ALA A 139 7.59 1.31 -12.86
N LYS A 140 7.65 0.08 -12.37
CA LYS A 140 6.55 -0.90 -12.47
C LYS A 140 6.51 -1.76 -11.21
N PHE A 141 5.30 -2.09 -10.75
CA PHE A 141 5.11 -3.10 -9.72
C PHE A 141 5.30 -4.52 -10.29
N ASP A 142 6.06 -5.34 -9.57
CA ASP A 142 6.29 -6.75 -9.81
C ASP A 142 5.85 -7.52 -8.55
N GLY A 143 4.59 -7.94 -8.52
CA GLY A 143 3.95 -8.36 -7.26
C GLY A 143 3.89 -7.19 -6.27
N ASP A 144 4.53 -7.34 -5.11
CA ASP A 144 4.65 -6.29 -4.08
C ASP A 144 5.91 -5.41 -4.23
N ASP A 145 6.86 -5.82 -5.09
CA ASP A 145 8.09 -5.09 -5.33
C ASP A 145 7.87 -3.95 -6.32
N LEU A 146 8.64 -2.87 -6.21
CA LEU A 146 8.67 -1.80 -7.20
C LEU A 146 9.99 -1.82 -7.97
N ALA A 147 9.93 -2.15 -9.26
CA ALA A 147 11.07 -2.17 -10.17
C ALA A 147 11.24 -0.81 -10.89
N GLY A 148 12.42 -0.21 -10.80
CA GLY A 148 12.83 0.98 -11.54
C GLY A 148 13.25 0.66 -12.97
N LEU A 149 13.27 1.68 -13.83
CA LEU A 149 13.64 1.55 -15.25
C LEU A 149 15.09 1.13 -15.47
N ASP A 150 15.95 1.34 -14.48
CA ASP A 150 17.36 0.95 -14.51
C ASP A 150 17.59 -0.52 -14.11
N GLY A 151 16.53 -1.24 -13.72
CA GLY A 151 16.60 -2.59 -13.18
C GLY A 151 16.83 -2.64 -11.66
N SER A 152 16.89 -1.48 -10.99
CA SER A 152 16.83 -1.46 -9.52
C SER A 152 15.44 -1.85 -9.02
N LYS A 153 15.35 -2.36 -7.79
CA LYS A 153 14.11 -2.84 -7.20
C LYS A 153 14.01 -2.40 -5.74
N PHE A 154 12.85 -1.92 -5.32
CA PHE A 154 12.53 -1.74 -3.91
C PHE A 154 11.60 -2.84 -3.43
N THR A 155 11.93 -3.38 -2.26
CA THR A 155 11.12 -4.35 -1.54
C THR A 155 10.78 -3.77 -0.18
N VAL A 156 9.49 -3.79 0.16
CA VAL A 156 8.97 -3.45 1.48
C VAL A 156 8.31 -4.70 2.06
N ALA A 157 8.89 -5.20 3.15
CA ALA A 157 8.42 -6.37 3.87
C ALA A 157 8.32 -6.04 5.37
N ASP A 158 7.77 -6.98 6.15
CA ASP A 158 7.63 -6.81 7.60
C ASP A 158 9.01 -6.70 8.29
N GLU A 159 10.04 -7.31 7.71
CA GLU A 159 11.43 -7.17 8.19
C GLU A 159 12.10 -5.84 7.80
N GLY A 160 11.47 -5.03 6.94
CA GLY A 160 11.93 -3.69 6.61
C GLY A 160 11.94 -3.35 5.12
N VAL A 161 12.71 -2.31 4.81
CA VAL A 161 12.82 -1.72 3.47
C VAL A 161 14.20 -1.99 2.91
N SER A 162 14.27 -2.50 1.69
CA SER A 162 15.54 -2.71 0.99
C SER A 162 15.48 -2.27 -0.46
N GLN A 163 16.65 -1.92 -0.99
CA GLN A 163 16.87 -1.64 -2.39
C GLN A 163 17.84 -2.65 -2.96
N ILE A 164 17.52 -3.24 -4.10
CA ILE A 164 18.43 -4.01 -4.93
C ILE A 164 18.83 -3.08 -6.09
N ASP A 165 20.12 -2.82 -6.27
CA ASP A 165 20.57 -2.02 -7.41
C ASP A 165 20.56 -2.83 -8.72
N ALA A 166 20.80 -2.17 -9.85
CA ALA A 166 20.86 -2.81 -11.17
C ALA A 166 21.94 -3.93 -11.29
N LYS A 167 22.87 -4.03 -10.31
CA LYS A 167 23.90 -5.07 -10.24
C LYS A 167 23.51 -6.22 -9.31
N GLY A 168 22.29 -6.20 -8.75
CA GLY A 168 21.81 -7.18 -7.79
C GLY A 168 22.30 -6.94 -6.36
N LYS A 169 22.97 -5.83 -6.06
CA LYS A 169 23.45 -5.56 -4.70
C LYS A 169 22.29 -5.09 -3.84
N LYS A 170 21.94 -5.89 -2.83
CA LYS A 170 20.94 -5.55 -1.81
C LYS A 170 21.52 -4.59 -0.77
N THR A 171 20.83 -3.49 -0.54
CA THR A 171 21.11 -2.49 0.49
C THR A 171 19.88 -2.37 1.39
N ALA A 172 20.04 -2.63 2.69
CA ALA A 172 19.00 -2.35 3.65
C ALA A 172 18.86 -0.83 3.80
N LEU A 173 17.65 -0.32 3.53
CA LEU A 173 17.33 1.09 3.71
C LEU A 173 16.83 1.36 5.12
N GLY A 174 16.14 0.41 5.75
CA GLY A 174 15.62 0.62 7.09
C GLY A 174 14.56 -0.38 7.51
N THR A 175 13.80 -0.05 8.56
CA THR A 175 12.74 -0.90 9.11
C THR A 175 11.37 -0.38 8.72
N ALA A 176 10.38 -1.28 8.83
CA ALA A 176 8.99 -1.00 8.52
C ALA A 176 8.11 -1.62 9.63
N GLU A 177 7.10 -0.89 10.07
CA GLU A 177 6.16 -1.29 11.11
C GLU A 177 4.74 -0.99 10.63
N GLY A 178 3.79 -1.89 10.86
CA GLY A 178 2.37 -1.67 10.51
C GLY A 178 2.07 -1.57 9.01
N ILE A 179 2.91 -2.15 8.15
CA ILE A 179 2.73 -2.10 6.69
C ILE A 179 1.48 -2.88 6.28
N GLY A 180 1.32 -4.13 6.75
CA GLY A 180 0.18 -4.98 6.40
C GLY A 180 -0.01 -5.07 4.88
N SER A 181 -1.20 -4.70 4.40
CA SER A 181 -1.54 -4.65 2.97
C SER A 181 -0.90 -3.47 2.22
N ALA A 182 -0.37 -2.44 2.91
CA ALA A 182 0.12 -1.20 2.30
C ALA A 182 1.53 -1.29 1.69
N LYS A 183 2.00 -2.49 1.35
CA LYS A 183 3.36 -2.72 0.81
C LYS A 183 3.62 -1.89 -0.44
N LYS A 184 2.68 -1.88 -1.38
CA LYS A 184 2.78 -1.13 -2.65
C LYS A 184 2.78 0.37 -2.44
N ALA A 185 1.86 0.89 -1.61
CA ALA A 185 1.83 2.31 -1.26
C ALA A 185 3.15 2.75 -0.60
N SER A 186 3.67 1.93 0.32
CA SER A 186 4.95 2.16 1.01
C SER A 186 6.13 2.14 0.06
N ALA A 187 6.20 1.18 -0.86
CA ALA A 187 7.24 1.08 -1.87
C ALA A 187 7.23 2.31 -2.80
N LEU A 188 6.04 2.79 -3.21
CA LEU A 188 5.88 3.99 -4.03
C LEU A 188 6.44 5.24 -3.33
N VAL A 189 6.10 5.43 -2.05
CA VAL A 189 6.56 6.57 -1.24
C VAL A 189 8.08 6.52 -1.02
N VAL A 190 8.64 5.35 -0.70
CA VAL A 190 10.09 5.18 -0.54
C VAL A 190 10.81 5.47 -1.85
N ALA A 191 10.31 4.93 -2.97
CA ALA A 191 10.93 5.13 -4.27
C ALA A 191 10.95 6.59 -4.68
N TYR A 192 9.85 7.32 -4.49
CA TYR A 192 9.83 8.77 -4.72
C TYR A 192 10.79 9.51 -3.79
N SER A 193 10.92 9.09 -2.53
CA SER A 193 11.84 9.70 -1.58
C SER A 193 13.33 9.49 -1.94
N VAL A 194 13.66 8.37 -2.59
CA VAL A 194 15.03 8.02 -3.01
C VAL A 194 15.36 8.63 -4.38
N TRP A 195 14.49 8.46 -5.37
CA TRP A 195 14.74 8.87 -6.75
C TRP A 195 14.26 10.31 -7.06
N GLY A 196 13.24 10.79 -6.35
CA GLY A 196 12.61 12.09 -6.60
C GLY A 196 11.69 12.06 -7.82
N ALA A 197 11.51 13.22 -8.47
CA ALA A 197 10.64 13.33 -9.65
C ALA A 197 11.16 12.63 -10.91
N LYS A 198 12.46 12.29 -10.94
CA LYS A 198 13.08 11.58 -12.07
C LYS A 198 13.50 10.20 -11.62
N PRO A 199 13.08 9.13 -12.32
CA PRO A 199 13.54 7.79 -12.01
C PRO A 199 15.06 7.67 -12.32
N PRO A 200 15.75 6.66 -11.76
CA PRO A 200 17.10 6.35 -12.18
C PRO A 200 17.11 6.06 -13.69
N ALA A 201 18.10 6.59 -14.39
CA ALA A 201 18.17 6.46 -15.85
C ALA A 201 18.39 5.00 -16.24
N ALA A 202 17.60 4.53 -17.21
CA ALA A 202 17.79 3.20 -17.78
C ALA A 202 19.24 3.02 -18.28
N PRO A 203 19.83 1.81 -18.15
CA PRO A 203 21.16 1.54 -18.66
C PRO A 203 21.21 1.87 -20.15
N LYS A 204 22.19 2.68 -20.56
CA LYS A 204 22.41 2.97 -21.98
C LYS A 204 22.71 1.65 -22.70
N PRO A 205 22.10 1.39 -23.88
CA PRO A 205 22.44 0.21 -24.66
C PRO A 205 23.95 0.23 -24.93
N LYS A 206 24.63 -0.88 -24.61
CA LYS A 206 26.02 -1.06 -25.02
C LYS A 206 26.02 -1.11 -26.55
N LYS A 207 26.70 -0.15 -27.18
CA LYS A 207 26.98 -0.18 -28.62
C LYS A 207 27.98 -1.27 -28.92
#